data_AF-A0A7V9PD39-F1
#
_entry.id   AF-A0A7V9PD39-F1
#
_cell.length_a   1.000
_cell.length_b   1.000
_cell.length_c   1.000
_cell.angle_alpha   90.00
_cell.angle_beta   90.00
_cell.angle_gamma   90.00
#
_symmetry.space_group_name_H-M   'P 1'
#
loop_
_entity.id
_entity.type
_entity.pdbx_description
1 polymer ?
#
loop_
_entity_poly.entity_id
_entity_poly.type
_entity_poly.pdbx_seq_one_letter_code
_entity_poly.pdbx_strand_id
1 'polypeptide(L)'
;SAMREVAPSDGDDGGATCVVALVEELDRLGFDPAVASDDEGTTIAFTHCPYARMAEAHPEIICSLHRGIVEGVVGAVGGAEVRHFGTLVDRRPCSVDLVPVTLVS
;
A
#
# COMPACT_ATOMS: atom_id res chain seq x y z
N SER A 1 -13.95 -8.87 -19.59
CA SER A 1 -12.51 -8.60 -19.46
C SER A 1 -12.16 -7.39 -20.27
N ALA A 2 -12.00 -6.24 -19.61
CA ALA A 2 -11.46 -5.03 -20.19
C ALA A 2 -10.64 -4.35 -19.08
N MET A 3 -9.33 -4.57 -19.11
CA MET A 3 -8.39 -3.80 -18.32
C MET A 3 -8.33 -2.43 -18.98
N ARG A 4 -8.74 -1.38 -18.25
CA ARG A 4 -8.73 -0.01 -18.76
C ARG A 4 -7.39 0.60 -18.40
N GLU A 5 -6.58 0.91 -19.41
CA GLU A 5 -5.40 1.74 -19.26
C GLU A 5 -5.83 3.14 -18.81
N VAL A 6 -5.24 3.60 -17.70
CA VAL A 6 -5.42 4.94 -17.16
C VAL A 6 -4.30 5.83 -17.71
N ALA A 7 -4.66 6.95 -18.31
CA ALA A 7 -3.71 7.96 -18.77
C ALA A 7 -3.25 8.82 -17.58
N PRO A 8 -1.97 9.21 -17.49
CA PRO A 8 -1.49 10.08 -16.43
C PRO A 8 -2.06 11.49 -16.62
N SER A 9 -2.68 12.03 -15.57
CA SER A 9 -3.11 13.43 -15.50
C SER A 9 -2.12 14.19 -14.61
N ASP A 10 -1.42 15.18 -15.17
CA ASP A 10 -0.43 16.03 -14.50
C ASP A 10 -1.06 16.88 -13.38
N GLY A 11 -1.20 16.30 -12.18
CA GLY A 11 -1.69 17.00 -10.99
C GLY A 11 -1.51 16.27 -9.66
N ASP A 12 -0.95 15.06 -9.65
CA ASP A 12 -0.83 14.17 -8.47
C ASP A 12 0.52 13.40 -8.41
N ASP A 13 1.57 13.99 -8.99
CA ASP A 13 2.84 13.27 -9.24
C ASP A 13 3.53 12.74 -7.97
N GLY A 14 3.35 13.43 -6.84
CA GLY A 14 3.89 12.99 -5.54
C GLY A 14 3.18 11.76 -4.98
N GLY A 15 1.85 11.70 -5.07
CA GLY A 15 1.06 10.54 -4.64
C GLY A 15 1.36 9.31 -5.49
N ALA A 16 1.41 9.50 -6.81
CA ALA A 16 1.81 8.46 -7.77
C ALA A 16 3.24 7.94 -7.49
N THR A 17 4.19 8.82 -7.20
CA THR A 17 5.57 8.44 -6.87
C THR A 17 5.64 7.61 -5.58
N CYS A 18 4.86 7.97 -4.56
CA CYS A 18 4.77 7.23 -3.31
C CYS A 18 4.21 5.82 -3.50
N VAL A 19 3.12 5.69 -4.28
CA VAL A 19 2.53 4.40 -4.64
C VAL A 19 3.54 3.52 -5.36
N VAL A 20 4.25 4.06 -6.36
CA VAL A 20 5.28 3.30 -7.11
C VAL A 20 6.38 2.82 -6.19
N ALA A 21 6.95 3.71 -5.36
CA ALA A 21 8.03 3.35 -4.44
C ALA A 21 7.61 2.26 -3.44
N LEU A 22 6.38 2.34 -2.93
CA LEU A 22 5.86 1.33 -2.01
C LEU A 22 5.64 -0.02 -2.71
N VAL A 23 5.12 -0.03 -3.93
CA VAL A 23 4.93 -1.25 -4.72
C VAL A 23 6.27 -1.93 -4.99
N GLU A 24 7.28 -1.18 -5.42
CA GLU A 24 8.63 -1.72 -5.67
C GLU A 24 9.25 -2.32 -4.40
N GLU A 25 9.13 -1.64 -3.26
CA GLU A 25 9.67 -2.14 -1.99
C GLU A 25 8.93 -3.40 -1.51
N LEU A 26 7.60 -3.44 -1.62
CA LEU A 26 6.82 -4.62 -1.27
C LEU A 26 7.12 -5.82 -2.17
N ASP A 27 7.27 -5.60 -3.47
CA ASP A 27 7.67 -6.64 -4.43
C ASP A 27 9.08 -7.18 -4.10
N ARG A 28 10.04 -6.28 -3.85
CA ARG A 28 11.41 -6.64 -3.46
C ARG A 28 11.46 -7.49 -2.19
N LEU A 29 10.55 -7.25 -1.24
CA LEU A 29 10.42 -8.02 -0.01
C LEU A 29 9.62 -9.31 -0.19
N GLY A 30 9.01 -9.54 -1.35
CA GLY A 30 8.27 -10.74 -1.71
C GLY A 30 6.80 -10.72 -1.28
N PHE A 31 6.19 -9.56 -1.08
CA PHE A 31 4.76 -9.47 -0.72
C PHE A 31 3.81 -9.60 -1.91
N ASP A 32 4.32 -9.60 -3.15
CA ASP A 32 3.55 -9.71 -4.39
C ASP A 32 2.35 -8.73 -4.40
N PRO A 33 2.62 -7.41 -4.41
CA PRO A 33 1.58 -6.39 -4.23
C PRO A 33 0.67 -6.28 -5.46
N ALA A 34 -0.64 -6.17 -5.22
CA ALA A 34 -1.64 -5.86 -6.25
C ALA A 34 -2.23 -4.47 -5.99
N VAL A 35 -2.29 -3.64 -7.04
CA VAL A 35 -2.71 -2.24 -6.97
C VAL A 35 -4.09 -2.05 -7.59
N ALA A 36 -4.96 -1.31 -6.91
CA ALA A 36 -6.22 -0.81 -7.44
C ALA A 36 -6.37 0.67 -7.07
N SER A 37 -6.64 1.53 -8.06
CA SER A 37 -6.80 2.98 -7.86
C SER A 37 -8.15 3.46 -8.38
N ASP A 38 -8.74 4.42 -7.68
CA ASP A 38 -9.96 5.14 -8.04
C ASP A 38 -9.83 6.64 -7.72
N ASP A 39 -10.91 7.40 -7.87
CA ASP A 39 -10.93 8.83 -7.59
C ASP A 39 -10.75 9.19 -6.09
N GLU A 40 -10.93 8.21 -5.18
CA GLU A 40 -10.84 8.40 -3.73
C GLU A 40 -9.45 8.02 -3.18
N GLY A 41 -8.67 7.22 -3.92
CA GLY A 41 -7.30 6.87 -3.54
C GLY A 41 -6.76 5.62 -4.24
N THR A 42 -5.76 4.99 -3.61
CA THR A 42 -5.13 3.76 -4.08
C THR A 42 -5.07 2.71 -2.98
N THR A 43 -5.61 1.53 -3.25
CA THR A 43 -5.47 0.34 -2.40
C THR A 43 -4.34 -0.54 -2.93
N ILE A 44 -3.42 -0.93 -2.05
CA ILE A 44 -2.36 -1.89 -2.32
C ILE A 44 -2.59 -3.13 -1.44
N ALA A 45 -2.89 -4.26 -2.06
CA ALA A 45 -3.11 -5.55 -1.41
C ALA A 45 -1.84 -6.41 -1.43
N PHE A 46 -1.58 -7.11 -0.34
CA PHE A 46 -0.40 -7.94 -0.13
C PHE A 46 -0.82 -9.37 -0.43
N THR A 47 -0.65 -9.82 -1.67
CA THR A 47 -1.23 -11.09 -2.13
C THR A 47 -0.41 -12.30 -1.67
N HIS A 48 0.86 -12.07 -1.31
CA HIS A 48 1.73 -13.05 -0.68
C HIS A 48 2.28 -12.53 0.65
N CYS A 49 2.51 -13.44 1.60
CA CYS A 49 3.24 -13.13 2.83
C CYS A 49 4.43 -14.08 2.96
N PRO A 50 5.68 -13.60 2.82
CA PRO A 50 6.87 -14.43 2.98
C PRO A 50 7.01 -14.96 4.42
N TYR A 51 6.26 -14.38 5.36
CA TYR A 51 6.22 -14.74 6.78
C TYR A 51 4.91 -15.44 7.17
N ALA A 52 4.17 -16.03 6.23
CA ALA A 52 2.83 -16.61 6.49
C ALA A 52 2.77 -17.52 7.73
N ARG A 53 3.76 -18.42 7.91
CA ARG A 53 3.86 -19.28 9.11
C ARG A 53 3.98 -18.52 10.43
N MET A 54 4.66 -17.37 10.41
CA MET A 54 4.78 -16.51 11.57
C MET A 54 3.52 -15.66 11.76
N ALA A 55 2.85 -15.27 10.68
CA ALA A 55 1.57 -14.57 10.72
C ALA A 55 0.45 -15.44 11.33
N GLU A 56 0.49 -16.75 11.11
CA GLU A 56 -0.43 -17.72 11.74
C GLU A 56 -0.22 -17.81 13.26
N ALA A 57 1.04 -17.78 13.71
CA ALA A 57 1.38 -17.94 15.13
C ALA A 57 1.32 -16.62 15.92
N HIS A 58 1.71 -15.51 15.30
CA HIS A 58 1.89 -14.18 15.90
C HIS A 58 1.43 -13.08 14.93
N PRO A 59 0.12 -13.00 14.63
CA PRO A 59 -0.42 -12.04 13.66
C PRO A 59 -0.10 -10.59 14.02
N GLU A 60 -0.08 -10.24 15.30
CA GLU A 60 0.21 -8.88 15.80
C GLU A 60 1.62 -8.40 15.45
N ILE A 61 2.61 -9.30 15.45
CA ILE A 61 4.00 -8.98 15.09
C ILE A 61 4.08 -8.69 13.60
N ILE A 62 3.45 -9.54 12.78
CA ILE A 62 3.46 -9.39 11.33
C ILE A 62 2.65 -8.16 10.88
N CYS A 63 1.52 -7.88 11.52
CA CYS A 63 0.75 -6.66 11.26
C CYS A 63 1.56 -5.40 11.58
N SER A 64 2.31 -5.42 12.69
CA SER A 64 3.20 -4.31 13.06
C SER A 64 4.34 -4.14 12.05
N LEU A 65 4.90 -5.24 11.53
CA LEU A 65 5.91 -5.22 10.49
C LEU A 65 5.39 -4.58 9.19
N HIS A 66 4.24 -5.04 8.69
CA HIS A 66 3.64 -4.49 7.46
C HIS A 66 3.41 -2.98 7.60
N ARG A 67 2.85 -2.57 8.74
CA ARG A 67 2.63 -1.16 9.06
C ARG A 67 3.94 -0.37 9.04
N GLY A 68 4.98 -0.86 9.72
CA GLY A 68 6.26 -0.16 9.79
C GLY A 68 6.94 0.02 8.44
N ILE A 69 6.85 -0.97 7.54
CA ILE A 69 7.36 -0.86 6.17
C ILE A 69 6.62 0.24 5.42
N VAL A 70 5.28 0.18 5.41
CA VAL A 70 4.45 1.14 4.69
C VAL A 70 4.64 2.56 5.23
N GLU A 71 4.54 2.76 6.55
CA GLU A 71 4.72 4.08 7.18
C GLU A 71 6.13 4.62 6.94
N GLY A 72 7.14 3.75 6.91
CA GLY A 72 8.52 4.12 6.58
C GLY A 72 8.68 4.63 5.15
N VAL A 73 8.14 3.92 4.16
CA VAL A 73 8.22 4.34 2.74
C VAL A 73 7.40 5.61 2.52
N VAL A 74 6.15 5.63 2.97
CA VAL A 74 5.24 6.77 2.79
C VAL A 74 5.81 8.03 3.45
N GLY A 75 6.36 7.91 4.67
CA GLY A 75 6.99 9.03 5.36
C GLY A 75 8.29 9.53 4.71
N ALA A 76 9.05 8.64 4.06
CA ALA A 76 10.29 9.01 3.38
C ALA A 76 10.05 9.66 2.01
N VAL A 77 9.06 9.17 1.26
CA VAL A 77 8.76 9.66 -0.10
C VAL A 77 7.83 10.88 -0.05
N GLY A 78 6.84 10.88 0.85
CA GLY A 78 5.81 11.92 0.92
C GLY A 78 4.81 11.86 -0.23
N GLY A 79 3.94 12.86 -0.35
CA GLY A 79 2.96 12.95 -1.46
C GLY A 79 1.70 12.10 -1.33
N ALA A 80 1.71 11.08 -0.47
CA ALA A 80 0.53 10.32 -0.06
C ALA A 80 0.50 10.14 1.47
N GLU A 81 -0.67 9.86 2.01
CA GLU A 81 -0.89 9.50 3.41
C GLU A 81 -1.62 8.17 3.52
N VAL A 82 -1.36 7.45 4.62
CA VAL A 82 -2.06 6.20 4.88
C VAL A 82 -3.43 6.50 5.50
N ARG A 83 -4.49 6.19 4.77
CA ARG A 83 -5.87 6.32 5.23
C ARG A 83 -6.29 5.13 6.10
N HIS A 84 -5.91 3.93 5.70
CA HIS A 84 -6.35 2.71 6.39
C HIS A 84 -5.41 1.53 6.13
N PHE A 85 -5.29 0.65 7.12
CA PHE A 85 -4.60 -0.64 7.02
C PHE A 85 -5.60 -1.77 7.25
N GLY A 86 -5.86 -2.57 6.22
CA GLY A 86 -6.57 -3.82 6.36
C GLY A 86 -5.61 -4.89 6.90
N THR A 87 -6.01 -5.60 7.96
CA THR A 87 -5.19 -6.65 8.56
C THR A 87 -5.90 -7.98 8.60
N LEU A 88 -5.13 -9.07 8.74
CA LEU A 88 -5.67 -10.41 8.98
C LEU A 88 -6.49 -10.49 10.27
N VAL A 89 -6.18 -9.66 11.27
CA VAL A 89 -6.95 -9.58 12.53
C VAL A 89 -8.39 -9.13 12.26
N ASP A 90 -8.59 -8.29 11.25
CA ASP A 90 -9.90 -7.81 10.80
C ASP A 90 -10.59 -8.76 9.81
N ARG A 91 -10.04 -9.98 9.59
CA ARG A 91 -10.45 -10.96 8.56
C ARG A 91 -10.43 -10.38 7.14
N ARG A 92 -9.55 -9.42 6.89
CA ARG A 92 -9.30 -8.86 5.56
C ARG A 92 -7.92 -9.31 5.06
N PRO A 93 -7.70 -9.42 3.74
CA PRO A 93 -6.35 -9.52 3.22
C PRO A 93 -5.53 -8.30 3.68
N CYS A 94 -4.26 -8.52 3.99
CA CYS A 94 -3.34 -7.45 4.33
C CYS A 94 -3.34 -6.43 3.18
N SER A 95 -3.69 -5.19 3.49
CA SER A 95 -3.86 -4.12 2.50
C SER A 95 -3.62 -2.76 3.12
N VAL A 96 -3.22 -1.80 2.31
CA VAL A 96 -3.14 -0.39 2.70
C VAL A 96 -3.92 0.45 1.69
N ASP A 97 -4.70 1.39 2.20
CA ASP A 97 -5.35 2.43 1.43
C ASP A 97 -4.55 3.73 1.60
N LEU A 98 -4.04 4.26 0.49
CA LEU A 98 -3.32 5.52 0.40
C LEU A 98 -4.21 6.57 -0.26
N VAL A 99 -4.14 7.80 0.24
CA VAL A 99 -4.75 8.96 -0.41
C VAL A 99 -3.70 10.02 -0.67
N PRO A 100 -3.79 10.78 -1.77
CA PRO A 100 -2.83 11.83 -2.06
C PRO A 100 -2.91 12.95 -1.02
N VAL A 101 -1.76 13.52 -0.66
CA VAL A 101 -1.73 14.66 0.26
C VAL A 101 -2.07 15.93 -0.52
N THR A 102 -3.29 16.43 -0.35
CA THR A 102 -3.65 17.76 -0.86
C THR A 102 -2.99 18.83 -0.01
N LEU A 103 -1.96 19.49 -0.52
CA LEU A 103 -1.41 20.71 0.10
C LEU A 103 -2.47 21.81 0.04
N VAL A 104 -3.21 22.01 1.13
CA VAL A 104 -3.97 23.24 1.35
C VAL A 104 -2.94 24.34 1.63
N SER A 105 -2.83 25.29 0.70
CA SER A 105 -2.06 26.53 0.87
C SER A 105 -2.67 27.44 1.94
#